data_AF-A0A3D5Z767-F1
#
_entry.id   AF-A0A3D5Z767-F1
#
_cell.length_a   1.000
_cell.length_b   1.000
_cell.length_c   1.000
_cell.angle_alpha   90.00
_cell.angle_beta   90.00
_cell.angle_gamma   90.00
#
_symmetry.space_group_name_H-M   'P 1'
#
loop_
_entity.id
_entity.type
_entity.pdbx_description
1 polymer ?
#
loop_
_entity_poly.entity_id
_entity_poly.type
_entity_poly.pdbx_seq_one_letter_code
_entity_poly.pdbx_strand_id
1 'polypeptide(L)'
;MKRLDLEEFYQDSNQYYRGFNNSIPEGLGGVILITDKQSIGVYNVSKKDINGNDIVGLGGHGSTVESILASIFNVQLEGNSNKRMRMLNQAIPGVEFNYVYIRLVNEIGNKFVTVQIPGLVNEYQYGKLVELNGIFKSLGVRTYAEITRYNPNKMDYDDTFADVKLDSLDDALAYLKSDNKIGVLNGNDKEILYKYDEEFDLGISR
;
A
#
# COMPACT_ATOMS: atom_id res chain seq x y z
N MET A 1 8.80 -1.55 -12.32
CA MET A 1 7.94 -1.02 -11.25
C MET A 1 8.53 0.30 -10.77
N LYS A 2 7.78 1.40 -10.85
CA LYS A 2 8.30 2.72 -10.47
C LYS A 2 8.12 2.92 -8.96
N ARG A 3 9.21 3.16 -8.24
CA ARG A 3 9.20 3.41 -6.78
C ARG A 3 8.54 4.77 -6.51
N LEU A 4 7.74 4.84 -5.45
CA LEU A 4 7.17 6.09 -4.97
C LEU A 4 8.24 6.95 -4.30
N ASP A 5 8.41 8.18 -4.79
CA ASP A 5 9.14 9.28 -4.17
C ASP A 5 8.22 10.06 -3.22
N LEU A 6 8.47 9.89 -1.92
CA LEU A 6 7.70 10.51 -0.84
C LEU A 6 7.93 12.01 -0.73
N GLU A 7 9.14 12.48 -1.08
CA GLU A 7 9.49 13.88 -1.01
C GLU A 7 8.74 14.65 -2.10
N GLU A 8 8.79 14.17 -3.34
CA GLU A 8 8.00 14.74 -4.45
C GLU A 8 6.50 14.74 -4.13
N PHE A 9 5.98 13.61 -3.62
CA PHE A 9 4.55 13.44 -3.33
C PHE A 9 3.99 14.47 -2.33
N TYR A 10 4.79 14.84 -1.33
CA TYR A 10 4.38 15.75 -0.26
C TYR A 10 4.86 17.19 -0.44
N GLN A 11 5.88 17.46 -1.25
CA GLN A 11 6.35 18.82 -1.55
C GLN A 11 5.42 19.58 -2.50
N ASP A 12 4.73 18.89 -3.41
CA ASP A 12 3.83 19.59 -4.33
C ASP A 12 2.61 20.20 -3.61
N SER A 13 2.32 21.47 -3.95
CA SER A 13 1.00 22.05 -3.76
C SER A 13 0.01 21.24 -4.57
N ASN A 14 -1.10 20.82 -3.96
CA ASN A 14 -2.05 19.87 -4.53
C ASN A 14 -2.28 20.13 -6.02
N GLN A 15 -1.80 19.24 -6.90
CA GLN A 15 -2.07 19.38 -8.33
C GLN A 15 -3.50 18.90 -8.56
N TYR A 16 -4.39 19.84 -8.86
CA TYR A 16 -5.77 19.54 -9.20
C TYR A 16 -5.82 18.61 -10.41
N TYR A 17 -6.15 17.34 -10.19
CA TYR A 17 -6.74 16.52 -11.22
C TYR A 17 -8.25 16.78 -11.24
N ARG A 18 -8.75 17.53 -12.23
CA ARG A 18 -10.18 17.57 -12.53
C ARG A 18 -10.54 16.28 -13.29
N GLY A 19 -10.90 15.24 -12.56
CA GLY A 19 -11.50 14.04 -13.12
C GLY A 19 -13.01 14.19 -13.27
N PHE A 20 -13.51 13.96 -14.48
CA PHE A 20 -14.94 13.81 -14.76
C PHE A 20 -15.53 12.70 -13.87
N ASN A 21 -16.60 13.05 -13.13
CA ASN A 21 -17.59 12.16 -12.55
C ASN A 21 -17.07 10.82 -12.02
N ASN A 22 -16.64 10.77 -10.76
CA ASN A 22 -17.07 9.79 -9.76
C ASN A 22 -16.36 10.03 -8.41
N SER A 23 -17.03 9.65 -7.33
CA SER A 23 -16.71 9.88 -5.92
C SER A 23 -15.42 9.20 -5.44
N ILE A 24 -14.27 9.73 -5.85
CA ILE A 24 -12.96 9.52 -5.21
C ILE A 24 -12.56 10.85 -4.56
N PRO A 25 -12.02 10.87 -3.33
CA PRO A 25 -11.57 12.12 -2.70
C PRO A 25 -10.60 12.88 -3.63
N GLU A 26 -10.86 14.16 -3.83
CA GLU A 26 -10.07 15.03 -4.72
C GLU A 26 -8.64 15.20 -4.16
N GLY A 27 -7.62 14.61 -4.80
CA GLY A 27 -6.22 14.76 -4.39
C GLY A 27 -5.23 13.76 -5.00
N LEU A 28 -3.93 14.04 -4.86
CA LEU A 28 -2.88 13.07 -5.18
C LEU A 28 -2.88 11.97 -4.11
N GLY A 29 -2.87 10.70 -4.54
CA GLY A 29 -2.86 9.54 -3.65
C GLY A 29 -1.75 8.57 -3.99
N GLY A 30 -1.24 7.87 -2.98
CA GLY A 30 -0.19 6.86 -3.15
C GLY A 30 -0.44 5.69 -2.21
N VAL A 31 0.07 4.52 -2.61
CA VAL A 31 0.04 3.32 -1.76
C VAL A 31 1.44 2.73 -1.67
N ILE A 32 1.84 2.33 -0.46
CA ILE A 32 3.03 1.52 -0.21
C ILE A 32 2.59 0.20 0.42
N LEU A 33 3.01 -0.91 -0.17
CA LEU A 33 2.86 -2.26 0.34
C LEU A 33 4.21 -2.72 0.89
N ILE A 34 4.28 -3.12 2.16
CA ILE A 34 5.49 -3.73 2.73
C ILE A 34 5.25 -5.22 2.92
N THR A 35 5.89 -6.01 2.07
CA THR A 35 5.89 -7.47 2.18
C THR A 35 7.06 -7.93 3.04
N ASP A 36 7.13 -9.23 3.30
CA ASP A 36 8.25 -9.86 3.97
C ASP A 36 9.57 -9.76 3.18
N LYS A 37 9.48 -9.62 1.85
CA LYS A 37 10.61 -9.58 0.93
C LYS A 37 11.00 -8.18 0.48
N GLN A 38 10.01 -7.32 0.21
CA GLN A 38 10.26 -6.03 -0.40
C GLN A 38 9.17 -5.00 -0.09
N SER A 39 9.54 -3.72 -0.21
CA SER A 39 8.60 -2.60 -0.19
C SER A 39 8.26 -2.20 -1.62
N ILE A 40 6.98 -1.96 -1.90
CA ILE A 40 6.45 -1.63 -3.22
C ILE A 40 5.62 -0.36 -3.11
N GLY A 41 5.88 0.65 -3.96
CA GLY A 41 5.12 1.90 -4.00
C GLY A 41 4.45 2.15 -5.34
N VAL A 42 3.28 2.80 -5.35
CA VAL A 42 2.49 3.15 -6.56
C VAL A 42 1.89 4.57 -6.49
N TYR A 43 1.78 5.26 -7.64
CA TYR A 43 1.32 6.67 -7.81
C TYR A 43 0.00 6.83 -8.56
N ASN A 44 -0.94 7.62 -8.01
CA ASN A 44 -2.29 7.79 -8.59
C ASN A 44 -2.34 8.45 -9.98
N VAL A 45 -1.36 9.25 -10.39
CA VAL A 45 -1.51 10.10 -11.60
C VAL A 45 -0.23 10.17 -12.41
N SER A 46 -0.37 10.10 -13.74
CA SER A 46 0.72 10.38 -14.65
C SER A 46 1.16 11.83 -14.52
N LYS A 47 2.46 12.07 -14.33
CA LYS A 47 3.05 13.40 -14.11
C LYS A 47 4.35 13.54 -14.91
N LYS A 48 4.87 14.75 -15.10
CA LYS A 48 6.23 14.96 -15.60
C LYS A 48 7.25 14.88 -14.45
N ASP A 49 8.39 14.21 -14.64
CA ASP A 49 9.51 14.24 -13.67
C ASP A 49 10.25 15.59 -13.71
N ILE A 50 11.24 15.78 -12.83
CA ILE A 50 12.08 17.00 -12.77
C ILE A 50 12.86 17.29 -14.06
N ASN A 51 12.92 16.32 -14.99
CA ASN A 51 13.57 16.43 -16.28
C ASN A 51 12.57 16.57 -17.45
N GLY A 52 11.26 16.66 -17.15
CA GLY A 52 10.20 16.80 -18.16
C GLY A 52 9.77 15.49 -18.84
N ASN A 53 10.17 14.33 -18.32
CA ASN A 53 9.74 13.02 -18.85
C ASN A 53 8.35 12.64 -18.31
N ASP A 54 7.49 12.06 -19.14
CA ASP A 54 6.22 11.49 -18.68
C ASP A 54 6.46 10.31 -17.73
N ILE A 55 6.19 10.52 -16.46
CA ILE A 55 5.89 9.48 -15.49
C ILE A 55 4.47 9.00 -15.78
N VAL A 56 4.30 7.79 -16.30
CA VAL A 56 2.98 7.14 -16.30
C VAL A 56 2.62 6.81 -14.85
N GLY A 57 1.55 7.40 -14.34
CA GLY A 57 0.95 7.05 -13.07
C GLY A 57 -0.12 6.00 -13.33
N LEU A 58 -0.23 5.05 -12.42
CA LEU A 58 -0.91 3.79 -12.72
C LEU A 58 -2.43 3.86 -12.42
N GLY A 59 -3.00 5.07 -12.41
CA GLY A 59 -4.43 5.33 -12.19
C GLY A 59 -4.93 4.98 -10.79
N GLY A 60 -6.25 5.03 -10.56
CA GLY A 60 -6.87 4.62 -9.30
C GLY A 60 -6.64 3.13 -9.01
N HIS A 61 -5.73 2.85 -8.07
CA HIS A 61 -4.98 1.59 -7.94
C HIS A 61 -5.69 0.39 -7.32
N GLY A 62 -7.01 0.23 -7.43
CA GLY A 62 -7.62 -1.06 -7.11
C GLY A 62 -6.98 -2.17 -7.95
N SER A 63 -6.94 -1.97 -9.27
CA SER A 63 -6.38 -2.91 -10.24
C SER A 63 -4.85 -3.07 -10.16
N THR A 64 -4.09 -2.02 -9.86
CA THR A 64 -2.63 -2.11 -9.74
C THR A 64 -2.22 -2.88 -8.49
N VAL A 65 -2.87 -2.59 -7.35
CA VAL A 65 -2.66 -3.34 -6.11
C VAL A 65 -3.07 -4.79 -6.35
N GLU A 66 -4.23 -5.04 -6.98
CA GLU A 66 -4.64 -6.38 -7.38
C GLU A 66 -3.56 -7.10 -8.21
N SER A 67 -3.03 -6.47 -9.28
CA SER A 67 -2.01 -7.05 -10.15
C SER A 67 -0.67 -7.31 -9.44
N ILE A 68 -0.26 -6.43 -8.53
CA ILE A 68 0.96 -6.62 -7.73
C ILE A 68 0.77 -7.81 -6.79
N LEU A 69 -0.35 -7.86 -6.05
CA LEU A 69 -0.68 -8.97 -5.16
C LEU A 69 -0.78 -10.29 -5.93
N ALA A 70 -1.45 -10.27 -7.08
CA ALA A 70 -1.56 -11.40 -7.97
C ALA A 70 -0.19 -11.90 -8.44
N SER A 71 0.69 -11.00 -8.83
CA SER A 71 2.07 -11.35 -9.15
C SER A 71 2.79 -11.94 -7.92
N ILE A 72 2.66 -11.32 -6.74
CA ILE A 72 3.30 -11.77 -5.49
C ILE A 72 2.88 -13.19 -5.11
N PHE A 73 1.64 -13.55 -5.36
CA PHE A 73 1.11 -14.85 -5.00
C PHE A 73 0.93 -15.80 -6.17
N ASN A 74 1.43 -15.43 -7.35
CA ASN A 74 1.30 -16.19 -8.58
C ASN A 74 -0.17 -16.58 -8.88
N VAL A 75 -1.07 -15.61 -8.77
CA VAL A 75 -2.50 -15.71 -9.10
C VAL A 75 -2.71 -15.06 -10.46
N GLN A 76 -3.43 -15.74 -11.36
CA GLN A 76 -3.87 -15.13 -12.61
C GLN A 76 -5.19 -14.39 -12.37
N LEU A 77 -5.24 -13.10 -12.72
CA LEU A 77 -6.44 -12.29 -12.58
C LEU A 77 -7.22 -12.20 -13.87
N GLU A 78 -8.54 -12.24 -13.77
CA GLU A 78 -9.44 -12.06 -14.91
C GLU A 78 -10.72 -11.30 -14.51
N GLY A 79 -11.31 -10.60 -15.48
CA GLY A 79 -12.56 -9.87 -15.32
C GLY A 79 -12.43 -8.52 -14.60
N ASN A 80 -13.55 -8.03 -14.07
CA ASN A 80 -13.62 -6.73 -13.38
C ASN A 80 -13.03 -6.78 -11.95
N SER A 81 -12.82 -5.62 -11.33
CA SER A 81 -12.20 -5.50 -9.99
C SER A 81 -12.92 -6.34 -8.93
N ASN A 82 -14.26 -6.38 -8.91
CA ASN A 82 -15.01 -7.22 -7.97
C ASN A 82 -14.72 -8.73 -8.15
N LYS A 83 -14.43 -9.18 -9.38
CA LYS A 83 -14.04 -10.57 -9.64
C LYS A 83 -12.59 -10.78 -9.20
N ARG A 84 -11.67 -9.89 -9.59
CA ARG A 84 -10.25 -9.96 -9.26
C ARG A 84 -9.99 -9.94 -7.76
N MET A 85 -10.66 -9.05 -7.02
CA MET A 85 -10.57 -8.99 -5.56
C MET A 85 -11.11 -10.26 -4.89
N ARG A 86 -12.18 -10.87 -5.44
CA ARG A 86 -12.66 -12.18 -4.96
C ARG A 86 -11.64 -13.29 -5.22
N MET A 87 -11.01 -13.30 -6.40
CA MET A 87 -9.96 -14.27 -6.72
C MET A 87 -8.76 -14.15 -5.79
N LEU A 88 -8.32 -12.91 -5.52
CA LEU A 88 -7.24 -12.64 -4.57
C LEU A 88 -7.61 -13.07 -3.17
N ASN A 89 -8.80 -12.72 -2.67
CA ASN A 89 -9.25 -13.13 -1.34
C ASN A 89 -9.44 -14.66 -1.21
N GLN A 90 -9.75 -15.37 -2.31
CA GLN A 90 -9.81 -16.83 -2.31
C GLN A 90 -8.42 -17.47 -2.28
N ALA A 91 -7.47 -16.91 -3.04
CA ALA A 91 -6.10 -17.40 -3.08
C ALA A 91 -5.30 -17.01 -1.83
N ILE A 92 -5.62 -15.87 -1.25
CA ILE A 92 -4.94 -15.21 -0.14
C ILE A 92 -6.03 -14.70 0.81
N PRO A 93 -6.47 -15.52 1.77
CA PRO A 93 -7.50 -15.10 2.71
C PRO A 93 -7.04 -13.83 3.47
N GLY A 94 -7.87 -12.78 3.46
CA GLY A 94 -7.52 -11.49 4.08
C GLY A 94 -6.39 -10.73 3.38
N VAL A 95 -6.30 -10.80 2.05
CA VAL A 95 -5.19 -10.25 1.24
C VAL A 95 -4.81 -8.80 1.59
N GLU A 96 -5.79 -7.97 1.91
CA GLU A 96 -5.61 -6.56 2.29
C GLU A 96 -4.91 -6.35 3.63
N PHE A 97 -4.91 -7.38 4.50
CA PHE A 97 -4.29 -7.38 5.81
C PHE A 97 -3.06 -8.28 5.92
N ASN A 98 -2.72 -9.03 4.87
CA ASN A 98 -1.51 -9.88 4.84
C ASN A 98 -0.20 -9.08 4.86
N TYR A 99 -0.28 -7.79 4.59
CA TYR A 99 0.86 -6.90 4.44
C TYR A 99 0.63 -5.62 5.21
N VAL A 100 1.71 -4.89 5.44
CA VAL A 100 1.57 -3.49 5.84
C VAL A 100 1.07 -2.71 4.63
N TYR A 101 -0.11 -2.13 4.76
CA TYR A 101 -0.73 -1.29 3.76
C TYR A 101 -0.64 0.17 4.21
N ILE A 102 0.05 0.99 3.42
CA ILE A 102 0.23 2.42 3.72
C ILE A 102 -0.46 3.21 2.63
N ARG A 103 -1.42 4.05 3.04
CA ARG A 103 -2.07 5.00 2.15
C ARG A 103 -1.56 6.40 2.44
N LEU A 104 -1.11 7.06 1.39
CA LEU A 104 -0.65 8.43 1.42
C LEU A 104 -1.74 9.31 0.85
N VAL A 105 -2.18 10.28 1.64
CA VAL A 105 -3.27 11.18 1.30
C VAL A 105 -2.73 12.60 1.24
N ASN A 106 -2.84 13.20 0.06
CA ASN A 106 -2.53 14.60 -0.18
C ASN A 106 -3.81 15.30 -0.67
N GLU A 107 -4.59 15.83 0.27
CA GLU A 107 -5.81 16.60 0.03
C GLU A 107 -5.58 18.09 0.36
N ILE A 108 -6.45 18.97 -0.16
CA ILE A 108 -6.33 20.42 0.05
C ILE A 108 -6.45 20.73 1.55
N GLY A 109 -5.38 21.25 2.15
CA GLY A 109 -5.35 21.60 3.57
C GLY A 109 -5.27 20.38 4.51
N ASN A 110 -5.13 19.16 4.00
CA ASN A 110 -5.06 17.95 4.81
C ASN A 110 -4.13 16.90 4.18
N LYS A 111 -2.87 16.87 4.65
CA LYS A 111 -1.85 15.88 4.23
C LYS A 111 -1.61 14.90 5.37
N PHE A 112 -1.85 13.62 5.12
CA PHE A 112 -1.65 12.58 6.14
C PHE A 112 -1.33 11.22 5.54
N VAL A 113 -0.89 10.31 6.40
CA VAL A 113 -0.63 8.91 6.10
C VAL A 113 -1.54 8.06 6.97
N THR A 114 -2.14 7.02 6.41
CA THR A 114 -2.77 5.94 7.19
C THR A 114 -2.00 4.65 6.97
N VAL A 115 -1.66 3.97 8.06
CA VAL A 115 -0.89 2.72 8.06
C VAL A 115 -1.76 1.63 8.65
N GLN A 116 -2.06 0.58 7.89
CA GLN A 116 -2.69 -0.64 8.40
C GLN A 116 -1.62 -1.72 8.49
N ILE A 117 -1.48 -2.31 9.68
CA ILE A 117 -0.42 -3.25 10.02
C ILE A 117 -1.08 -4.53 10.51
N PRO A 118 -0.73 -5.72 10.00
CA PRO A 118 -1.21 -6.97 10.59
C PRO A 118 -0.79 -7.08 12.06
N GLY A 119 -1.51 -7.90 12.81
CA GLY A 119 -1.22 -8.14 14.23
C GLY A 119 0.12 -8.82 14.50
N LEU A 120 0.80 -9.28 13.44
CA LEU A 120 2.18 -9.76 13.47
C LEU A 120 2.93 -9.28 12.23
N VAL A 121 4.15 -8.79 12.40
CA VAL A 121 5.07 -8.42 11.30
C VAL A 121 6.43 -9.10 11.48
N ASN A 122 7.24 -9.15 10.43
CA ASN A 122 8.65 -9.56 10.55
C ASN A 122 9.60 -8.37 10.74
N GLU A 123 10.87 -8.70 11.03
CA GLU A 123 11.95 -7.71 11.20
C GLU A 123 12.15 -6.80 9.98
N TYR A 124 11.98 -7.34 8.76
CA TYR A 124 12.08 -6.54 7.54
C TYR A 124 10.98 -5.47 7.48
N GLN A 125 9.74 -5.88 7.67
CA GLN A 125 8.57 -5.00 7.68
C GLN A 125 8.67 -3.96 8.79
N TYR A 126 9.06 -4.39 10.00
CA TYR A 126 9.28 -3.49 11.13
C TYR A 126 10.39 -2.46 10.83
N GLY A 127 11.55 -2.91 10.33
CA GLY A 127 12.64 -2.03 9.94
C GLY A 127 12.22 -1.00 8.88
N LYS A 128 11.39 -1.40 7.92
CA LYS A 128 10.84 -0.49 6.90
C LYS A 128 9.84 0.51 7.47
N LEU A 129 9.00 0.09 8.41
CA LEU A 129 8.12 1.01 9.14
C LEU A 129 8.94 2.07 9.91
N VAL A 130 10.04 1.68 10.56
CA VAL A 130 10.94 2.64 11.25
C VAL A 130 11.56 3.63 10.27
N GLU A 131 12.08 3.15 9.13
CA GLU A 131 12.65 4.00 8.07
C GLU A 131 11.61 5.01 7.55
N LEU A 132 10.42 4.54 7.18
CA LEU A 132 9.34 5.38 6.68
C LEU A 132 8.83 6.38 7.72
N ASN A 133 8.73 5.97 8.98
CA ASN A 133 8.37 6.88 10.07
C ASN A 133 9.36 8.05 10.18
N GLY A 134 10.66 7.76 10.07
CA GLY A 134 11.70 8.80 10.02
C GLY A 134 11.50 9.79 8.87
N ILE A 135 11.18 9.27 7.67
CA ILE A 135 10.89 10.09 6.49
C ILE A 135 9.64 10.95 6.72
N PHE A 136 8.53 10.37 7.17
CA PHE A 136 7.29 11.11 7.40
C PHE A 136 7.46 12.25 8.41
N LYS A 137 8.21 12.00 9.49
CA LYS A 137 8.58 13.04 10.46
C LYS A 137 9.39 14.16 9.85
N SER A 138 10.39 13.82 9.03
CA SER A 138 11.23 14.82 8.35
C SER A 138 10.42 15.70 7.39
N LEU A 139 9.36 15.14 6.81
CA LEU A 139 8.43 15.84 5.93
C LEU A 139 7.30 16.57 6.69
N GLY A 140 7.25 16.45 8.02
CA GLY A 140 6.20 17.05 8.85
C GLY A 140 4.80 16.49 8.59
N VAL A 141 4.69 15.25 8.11
CA VAL A 141 3.41 14.64 7.74
C VAL A 141 2.79 13.91 8.94
N ARG A 142 1.50 14.13 9.17
CA ARG A 142 0.75 13.41 10.22
C ARG A 142 0.49 11.97 9.79
N THR A 143 0.72 11.03 10.71
CA THR A 143 0.45 9.59 10.51
C THR A 143 -0.68 9.14 11.41
N TYR A 144 -1.46 8.16 10.97
CA TYR A 144 -2.38 7.38 11.78
C TYR A 144 -2.12 5.91 11.53
N ALA A 145 -2.23 5.07 12.56
CA ALA A 145 -1.94 3.66 12.43
C ALA A 145 -3.04 2.78 13.03
N GLU A 146 -3.25 1.63 12.43
CA GLU A 146 -4.14 0.58 12.91
C GLU A 146 -3.39 -0.74 12.89
N ILE A 147 -3.21 -1.34 14.06
CA ILE A 147 -2.80 -2.76 14.16
C ILE A 147 -4.08 -3.57 14.06
N THR A 148 -4.19 -4.45 13.07
CA THR A 148 -5.35 -5.33 12.90
C THR A 148 -5.15 -6.63 13.66
N ARG A 149 -6.22 -7.32 14.01
CA ARG A 149 -6.16 -8.67 14.61
C ARG A 149 -5.81 -9.77 13.59
N TYR A 150 -5.49 -9.40 12.35
CA TYR A 150 -5.10 -10.36 11.32
C TYR A 150 -3.72 -10.93 11.61
N ASN A 151 -3.57 -12.26 11.56
CA ASN A 151 -2.32 -12.95 11.78
C ASN A 151 -1.85 -13.61 10.47
N PRO A 152 -0.82 -13.07 9.80
CA PRO A 152 -0.33 -13.62 8.53
C PRO A 152 0.12 -15.08 8.62
N ASN A 153 0.58 -15.56 9.78
CA ASN A 153 0.95 -16.97 9.95
C ASN A 153 -0.23 -17.93 9.97
N LYS A 154 -1.42 -17.44 10.33
CA LYS A 154 -2.67 -18.21 10.29
C LYS A 154 -3.42 -18.00 8.98
N MET A 155 -3.01 -17.02 8.18
CA MET A 155 -3.76 -16.48 7.06
C MET A 155 -5.22 -16.14 7.44
N ASP A 156 -5.46 -15.70 8.67
CA ASP A 156 -6.80 -15.41 9.20
C ASP A 156 -6.71 -14.45 10.40
N TYR A 157 -7.85 -13.99 10.88
CA TYR A 157 -7.96 -13.29 12.15
C TYR A 157 -7.59 -14.19 13.33
N ASP A 158 -6.91 -13.59 14.29
CA ASP A 158 -6.49 -14.25 15.52
C ASP A 158 -7.21 -13.58 16.69
N ASP A 159 -8.17 -14.27 17.31
CA ASP A 159 -8.93 -13.73 18.44
C ASP A 159 -8.07 -13.48 19.69
N THR A 160 -6.82 -13.96 19.70
CA THR A 160 -5.84 -13.58 20.74
C THR A 160 -5.24 -12.19 20.51
N PHE A 161 -5.47 -11.60 19.33
CA PHE A 161 -5.08 -10.24 18.97
C PHE A 161 -6.31 -9.33 18.98
N ALA A 162 -6.10 -8.05 19.24
CA ALA A 162 -7.14 -7.03 19.17
C ALA A 162 -6.80 -6.02 18.08
N ASP A 163 -7.84 -5.45 17.46
CA ASP A 163 -7.67 -4.27 16.62
C ASP A 163 -7.31 -3.07 17.51
N VAL A 164 -6.22 -2.37 17.19
CA VAL A 164 -5.72 -1.23 17.97
C VAL A 164 -5.54 -0.03 17.04
N LYS A 165 -6.32 1.02 17.28
CA LYS A 165 -6.20 2.30 16.58
C LYS A 165 -5.28 3.23 17.35
N LEU A 166 -4.33 3.83 16.66
CA LEU A 166 -3.25 4.60 17.23
C LEU A 166 -3.12 5.94 16.51
N ASP A 167 -2.86 6.98 17.29
CA ASP A 167 -2.81 8.36 16.80
C ASP A 167 -1.53 8.68 16.00
N SER A 168 -0.55 7.75 16.00
CA SER A 168 0.69 7.89 15.26
C SER A 168 1.34 6.55 14.89
N LEU A 169 2.24 6.58 13.91
CA LEU A 169 3.10 5.43 13.58
C LEU A 169 4.15 5.18 14.68
N ASP A 170 4.53 6.18 15.47
CA ASP A 170 5.38 5.99 16.65
C ASP A 170 4.74 5.07 17.67
N ASP A 171 3.46 5.33 17.99
CA ASP A 171 2.72 4.53 18.96
C ASP A 171 2.56 3.09 18.46
N ALA A 172 2.36 2.91 17.16
CA ALA A 172 2.28 1.59 16.54
C ALA A 172 3.62 0.84 16.60
N LEU A 173 4.74 1.51 16.31
CA LEU A 173 6.07 0.91 16.42
C LEU A 173 6.39 0.52 17.88
N ALA A 174 6.01 1.37 18.83
CA ALA A 174 6.17 1.08 20.25
C ALA A 174 5.33 -0.13 20.66
N TYR A 175 4.07 -0.19 20.27
CA TYR A 175 3.16 -1.30 20.53
C TYR A 175 3.68 -2.63 19.97
N LEU A 176 4.11 -2.65 18.70
CA LEU A 176 4.65 -3.86 18.08
C LEU A 176 5.84 -4.43 18.87
N LYS A 177 6.68 -3.54 19.40
CA LYS A 177 7.87 -3.90 20.17
C LYS A 177 7.54 -4.33 21.60
N SER A 178 6.62 -3.65 22.30
CA SER A 178 6.25 -3.98 23.68
C SER A 178 5.49 -5.30 23.78
N ASP A 179 4.69 -5.63 22.77
CA ASP A 179 3.75 -6.75 22.79
C ASP A 179 4.28 -7.99 22.04
N ASN A 180 5.58 -8.02 21.74
CA ASN A 180 6.25 -9.11 21.02
C ASN A 180 5.54 -9.48 19.70
N LYS A 181 5.11 -8.46 18.94
CA LYS A 181 4.43 -8.62 17.64
C LYS A 181 5.39 -8.62 16.44
N ILE A 182 6.69 -8.66 16.71
CA ILE A 182 7.74 -8.79 15.69
C ILE A 182 8.26 -10.23 15.77
N GLY A 183 8.08 -11.00 14.70
CA GLY A 183 8.39 -12.42 14.70
C GLY A 183 8.62 -13.01 13.31
N VAL A 184 8.85 -14.32 13.25
CA VAL A 184 9.03 -15.03 11.97
C VAL A 184 7.67 -15.19 11.30
N LEU A 185 7.58 -14.73 10.05
CA LEU A 185 6.42 -14.98 9.19
C LEU A 185 6.67 -16.24 8.35
N ASN A 186 5.71 -17.15 8.35
CA ASN A 186 5.74 -18.38 7.59
C ASN A 186 5.19 -18.13 6.19
N GLY A 187 6.05 -18.26 5.18
CA GLY A 187 5.63 -18.34 3.78
C GLY A 187 5.63 -17.01 3.05
N ASN A 188 6.53 -16.91 2.06
CA ASN A 188 6.29 -16.30 0.76
C ASN A 188 7.44 -16.65 -0.21
N ASP A 189 8.11 -17.80 -0.05
CA ASP A 189 9.38 -18.13 -0.73
C ASP A 189 9.30 -18.31 -2.25
N LYS A 190 8.13 -18.19 -2.88
CA LYS A 190 8.06 -18.22 -4.34
C LYS A 190 8.76 -16.98 -4.90
N GLU A 191 9.80 -17.20 -5.69
CA GLU A 191 10.53 -16.19 -6.45
C GLU A 191 9.64 -15.69 -7.60
N ILE A 192 9.63 -14.39 -7.84
CA ILE A 192 8.61 -13.75 -8.68
C ILE A 192 9.29 -12.90 -9.73
N LEU A 193 9.27 -13.42 -10.94
CA LEU A 193 9.67 -12.70 -12.13
C LEU A 193 8.57 -11.71 -12.49
N TYR A 194 8.85 -10.42 -12.31
CA TYR A 194 8.02 -9.34 -12.81
C TYR A 194 8.05 -9.35 -14.33
N LYS A 195 6.91 -9.65 -14.97
CA LYS A 195 6.63 -9.19 -16.33
C LYS A 195 5.50 -8.19 -16.28
N TYR A 196 5.83 -6.97 -16.69
CA TYR A 196 4.86 -5.89 -16.88
C TYR A 196 4.27 -6.11 -18.27
N ASP A 197 3.02 -6.57 -18.35
CA ASP A 197 2.29 -6.54 -19.61
C ASP A 197 1.72 -5.13 -19.79
N GLU A 198 2.20 -4.44 -20.84
CA GLU A 198 1.77 -3.09 -21.23
C GLU A 198 0.36 -3.05 -21.84
N GLU A 199 -0.29 -4.20 -22.03
CA GLU A 199 -1.61 -4.29 -22.65
C GLU A 199 -2.74 -4.18 -21.60
N PHE A 200 -2.95 -2.98 -21.09
CA PHE A 200 -4.31 -2.58 -20.68
C PHE A 200 -4.79 -1.48 -21.61
N ASP A 201 -5.33 -1.96 -22.72
CA ASP A 201 -6.09 -1.22 -23.72
C ASP A 201 -7.09 -0.28 -23.01
N LEU A 202 -6.83 1.02 -23.09
CA LEU A 202 -7.80 2.05 -22.74
C LEU A 202 -8.89 2.02 -23.82
N GLY A 203 -9.76 1.02 -23.72
CA GLY A 203 -10.97 0.87 -24.49
C GLY A 203 -11.97 1.98 -24.13
N ILE A 204 -11.63 3.22 -24.46
CA ILE A 204 -12.57 4.31 -24.62
C ILE A 204 -12.97 4.26 -26.11
N SER A 205 -13.95 3.41 -26.42
CA SER A 205 -14.64 3.55 -27.70
C SER A 205 -15.43 4.86 -27.66
N ARG A 206 -15.26 5.63 -28.73
CA ARG A 206 -15.83 6.96 -29.02
C ARG A 206 -17.30 7.14 -28.67
#